data_AF-A0A1G6XA91-F1
#
_entry.id   AF-A0A1G6XA91-F1
#
_cell.length_a   1.000
_cell.length_b   1.000
_cell.length_c   1.000
_cell.angle_alpha   90.00
_cell.angle_beta   90.00
_cell.angle_gamma   90.00
#
_symmetry.space_group_name_H-M   'P 1'
#
loop_
_entity.id
_entity.type
_entity.pdbx_description
1 polymer ?
#
loop_
_entity_poly.entity_id
_entity_poly.type
_entity_poly.pdbx_seq_one_letter_code
_entity_poly.pdbx_strand_id
1 'polypeptide(L)'
;MATNHSNSKSPKVTKPIAPIAQRLMMTWLIWLVYRLMGLPIFISVFNPSSPDIVGGIAWQALWLLPAFILTPWIVRGRSPYALLVGSMFTLVYLGASGVVLFTRAYGSSWAEIAVYLTDFVLLLAINVWLFILLKRLPSMNNVVKTPRSR
;
A
#
# COMPACT_ATOMS: atom_id res chain seq x y z
N MET A 1 -21.68 2.46 55.83
CA MET A 1 -20.83 1.44 55.18
C MET A 1 -21.01 1.62 53.67
N ALA A 2 -20.08 2.29 53.00
CA ALA A 2 -20.23 2.67 51.59
C ALA A 2 -19.51 1.64 50.70
N THR A 3 -20.24 0.99 49.80
CA THR A 3 -19.71 0.00 48.85
C THR A 3 -19.20 0.70 47.60
N ASN A 4 -17.87 0.69 47.41
CA ASN A 4 -17.22 1.19 46.20
C ASN A 4 -17.52 0.26 45.02
N HIS A 5 -18.31 0.73 44.05
CA HIS A 5 -18.42 0.07 42.74
C HIS A 5 -17.12 0.27 41.97
N SER A 6 -16.28 -0.77 41.88
CA SER A 6 -15.14 -0.80 40.97
C SER A 6 -15.65 -0.84 39.53
N ASN A 7 -15.56 0.30 38.83
CA ASN A 7 -15.86 0.43 37.41
C ASN A 7 -14.81 -0.32 36.59
N SER A 8 -15.01 -1.62 36.39
CA SER A 8 -14.19 -2.46 35.52
C SER A 8 -14.48 -2.12 34.05
N LYS A 9 -13.84 -1.06 33.53
CA LYS A 9 -13.76 -0.83 32.08
C LYS A 9 -13.06 -2.04 31.46
N SER A 10 -13.84 -2.90 30.79
CA SER A 10 -13.31 -3.98 29.95
C SER A 10 -12.26 -3.39 29.00
N PRO A 11 -11.05 -3.98 28.92
CA PRO A 11 -10.06 -3.54 27.95
C PRO A 11 -10.67 -3.75 26.57
N LYS A 12 -10.80 -2.66 25.80
CA LYS A 12 -11.20 -2.72 24.39
C LYS A 12 -10.31 -3.77 23.73
N VAL A 13 -10.90 -4.88 23.29
CA VAL A 13 -10.21 -5.92 22.53
C VAL A 13 -9.79 -5.29 21.21
N THR A 14 -8.59 -4.72 21.20
CA THR A 14 -7.96 -4.16 20.01
C THR A 14 -7.70 -5.34 19.09
N LYS A 15 -8.52 -5.50 18.03
CA LYS A 15 -8.32 -6.54 17.01
C LYS A 15 -6.83 -6.56 16.62
N PRO A 16 -6.18 -7.73 16.55
CA PRO A 16 -4.75 -7.79 16.32
C PRO A 16 -4.41 -7.06 15.01
N ILE A 17 -3.63 -5.99 15.13
CA ILE A 17 -3.19 -5.14 14.01
C ILE A 17 -2.03 -5.83 13.25
N ALA A 18 -1.23 -6.62 13.98
CA ALA A 18 -0.07 -7.35 13.49
C ALA A 18 -0.32 -8.18 12.20
N PRO A 19 -1.36 -9.05 12.10
CA PRO A 19 -1.56 -9.88 10.90
C PRO A 19 -1.87 -9.06 9.64
N ILE A 20 -2.51 -7.88 9.78
CA ILE A 20 -2.85 -7.03 8.64
C ILE A 20 -1.66 -6.20 8.21
N ALA A 21 -0.88 -5.69 9.16
CA ALA A 21 0.39 -5.04 8.88
C ALA A 21 1.35 -5.99 8.14
N GLN A 22 1.41 -7.26 8.54
CA GLN A 22 2.23 -8.27 7.88
C GLN A 22 1.75 -8.58 6.46
N ARG A 23 0.44 -8.72 6.24
CA ARG A 23 -0.13 -8.89 4.89
C ARG A 23 0.14 -7.69 3.99
N LEU A 24 -0.02 -6.48 4.52
CA LEU A 24 0.32 -5.23 3.83
C LEU A 24 1.80 -5.23 3.42
N MET A 25 2.70 -5.55 4.36
CA MET A 25 4.14 -5.60 4.11
C MET A 25 4.50 -6.63 3.03
N MET A 26 3.95 -7.85 3.10
CA MET A 26 4.19 -8.86 2.07
C MET A 26 3.67 -8.40 0.70
N THR A 27 2.44 -7.88 0.64
CA THR A 27 1.85 -7.40 -0.63
C THR A 27 2.66 -6.23 -1.20
N TRP A 28 3.14 -5.32 -0.34
CA TRP A 28 4.01 -4.21 -0.71
C TRP A 28 5.34 -4.69 -1.31
N LEU A 29 6.00 -5.64 -0.65
CA LEU A 29 7.27 -6.20 -1.14
C LEU A 29 7.08 -6.94 -2.46
N ILE A 30 6.02 -7.75 -2.59
CA ILE A 30 5.68 -8.45 -3.83
C ILE A 30 5.46 -7.43 -4.95
N TRP A 31 4.71 -6.35 -4.69
CA TRP A 31 4.50 -5.30 -5.68
C TRP A 31 5.78 -4.57 -6.07
N LEU A 32 6.66 -4.22 -5.11
CA LEU A 32 7.94 -3.59 -5.40
C LEU A 32 8.82 -4.46 -6.29
N VAL A 33 8.97 -5.74 -5.95
CA VAL A 33 9.76 -6.70 -6.73
C VAL A 33 9.15 -6.91 -8.11
N TYR A 34 7.82 -7.06 -8.17
CA TYR A 34 7.12 -7.20 -9.43
C TYR A 34 7.30 -5.97 -10.32
N ARG A 35 7.19 -4.77 -9.77
CA ARG A 35 7.30 -3.53 -10.58
C ARG A 35 8.73 -3.23 -11.02
N LEU A 36 9.72 -3.52 -10.18
CA LEU A 36 11.12 -3.27 -10.48
C LEU A 36 11.70 -4.30 -11.46
N MET A 37 11.35 -5.58 -11.28
CA MET A 37 11.94 -6.69 -12.05
C MET A 37 10.91 -7.43 -12.90
N GLY A 38 9.77 -7.82 -12.31
CA GLY A 38 8.76 -8.61 -13.02
C GLY A 38 8.24 -7.92 -14.28
N LEU A 39 7.79 -6.67 -14.17
CA LEU A 39 7.18 -5.89 -15.24
C LEU A 39 8.13 -5.71 -16.44
N PRO A 40 9.38 -5.22 -16.29
CA PRO A 40 10.31 -5.12 -17.43
C PRO A 40 10.69 -6.48 -18.01
N ILE A 41 10.88 -7.52 -17.18
CA ILE A 41 11.20 -8.88 -17.65
C ILE A 41 10.04 -9.45 -18.47
N PHE A 42 8.81 -9.44 -17.93
CA PHE A 42 7.65 -9.97 -18.64
C PHE A 42 7.38 -9.20 -19.93
N ILE A 43 7.47 -7.87 -19.93
CA ILE A 43 7.32 -7.09 -21.17
C ILE A 43 8.41 -7.45 -22.19
N SER A 44 9.67 -7.59 -21.78
CA SER A 44 10.75 -7.98 -22.70
C SER A 44 10.58 -9.38 -23.29
N VAL A 45 9.98 -10.32 -22.53
CA VAL A 45 9.70 -11.67 -23.01
C VAL A 45 8.51 -11.69 -23.97
N PHE A 46 7.48 -10.89 -23.70
CA PHE A 46 6.25 -10.85 -24.50
C PHE A 46 6.30 -9.88 -25.68
N ASN A 47 7.31 -9.00 -25.75
CA ASN A 47 7.49 -8.04 -26.82
C ASN A 47 8.84 -8.25 -27.53
N PRO A 48 8.86 -8.88 -28.72
CA PRO A 48 10.09 -9.23 -29.45
C PRO A 48 10.81 -8.03 -30.09
N SER A 49 10.22 -6.84 -30.06
CA SER A 49 10.86 -5.62 -30.55
C SER A 49 11.75 -5.06 -29.45
N SER A 50 13.03 -5.49 -29.43
CA SER A 50 14.11 -5.06 -28.54
C SER A 50 13.88 -3.70 -27.87
N PRO A 51 13.22 -3.65 -26.70
CA PRO A 51 13.10 -2.40 -25.96
C PRO A 51 14.43 -2.18 -25.24
N ASP A 52 14.85 -0.93 -25.07
CA ASP A 52 15.97 -0.62 -24.18
C ASP A 52 15.57 -0.95 -22.74
N ILE A 53 15.84 -2.20 -22.33
CA ILE A 53 15.48 -2.76 -21.02
C ILE A 53 16.13 -1.94 -19.91
N VAL A 54 17.34 -1.44 -20.14
CA VAL A 54 18.08 -0.64 -19.16
C VAL A 54 17.41 0.72 -18.97
N GLY A 55 17.02 1.39 -20.06
CA GLY A 55 16.23 2.63 -20.00
C GLY A 55 14.87 2.44 -19.31
N GLY A 56 14.19 1.33 -19.59
CA GLY A 56 12.93 0.97 -18.94
C GLY A 56 13.08 0.74 -17.44
N ILE A 57 14.10 0.00 -17.01
CA ILE A 57 14.39 -0.24 -15.58
C ILE A 57 14.79 1.07 -14.88
N ALA A 58 15.64 1.89 -15.50
CA ALA A 58 16.05 3.18 -14.94
C ALA A 58 14.84 4.12 -14.76
N TRP A 59 13.93 4.14 -15.74
CA TRP A 59 12.69 4.90 -15.65
C TRP A 59 11.76 4.38 -14.54
N GLN A 60 11.59 3.06 -14.42
CA GLN A 60 10.80 2.46 -13.35
C GLN A 60 11.40 2.74 -11.97
N ALA A 61 12.73 2.67 -11.84
CA ALA A 61 13.43 2.97 -10.59
C ALA A 61 13.24 4.43 -10.16
N LEU A 62 13.29 5.37 -11.11
CA LEU A 62 13.00 6.79 -10.86
C LEU A 62 11.57 6.98 -10.35
N TRP A 63 10.59 6.32 -10.98
CA TRP A 63 9.19 6.38 -10.56
C TRP A 63 8.91 5.68 -9.23
N LEU A 64 9.75 4.74 -8.80
CA LEU A 64 9.64 4.03 -7.53
C LEU A 64 10.32 4.75 -6.36
N LEU A 65 11.07 5.83 -6.58
CA LEU A 65 11.72 6.61 -5.52
C LEU A 65 10.77 6.98 -4.35
N PRO A 66 9.56 7.53 -4.60
CA PRO A 66 8.62 7.82 -3.52
C PRO A 66 8.19 6.56 -2.75
N ALA A 67 8.02 5.45 -3.45
CA ALA A 67 7.68 4.16 -2.84
C ALA A 67 8.83 3.63 -1.98
N PHE A 68 10.09 3.75 -2.42
CA PHE A 68 11.25 3.36 -1.62
C PHE A 68 11.38 4.20 -0.34
N ILE A 69 11.11 5.50 -0.40
CA ILE A 69 11.10 6.38 0.77
C ILE A 69 10.00 5.99 1.77
N LEU A 70 8.83 5.55 1.29
CA LEU A 70 7.70 5.12 2.12
C LEU A 70 7.84 3.70 2.68
N THR A 71 8.70 2.87 2.07
CA THR A 71 8.91 1.47 2.46
C THR A 71 9.27 1.28 3.94
N PRO A 72 10.23 2.00 4.55
CA PRO A 72 10.52 1.85 5.99
C PRO A 72 9.32 2.20 6.88
N TRP A 73 8.42 3.07 6.43
CA TRP A 73 7.23 3.45 7.19
C TRP A 73 6.15 2.39 7.12
N ILE A 74 5.97 1.75 5.95
CA ILE A 74 5.07 0.61 5.78
C ILE A 74 5.57 -0.61 6.55
N VAL A 75 6.88 -0.87 6.55
CA VAL A 75 7.49 -1.97 7.30
C VAL A 75 7.38 -1.73 8.81
N ARG A 76 7.54 -0.49 9.29
CA ARG A 76 7.40 -0.16 10.72
C ARG A 76 5.93 -0.14 11.19
N GLY A 77 4.97 0.13 10.31
CA GLY A 77 3.53 -0.07 10.54
C GLY A 77 2.88 0.65 11.74
N ARG A 78 3.59 1.59 12.39
CA ARG A 78 3.20 2.16 13.69
C ARG A 78 2.58 3.56 13.64
N SER A 79 2.65 4.25 12.50
CA SER A 79 2.16 5.64 12.39
C SER A 79 0.88 5.72 11.54
N PRO A 80 -0.26 6.14 12.12
CA PRO A 80 -1.50 6.39 11.37
C PRO A 80 -1.32 7.42 10.24
N TYR A 81 -0.55 8.48 10.48
CA TYR A 81 -0.24 9.50 9.47
C TYR A 81 0.55 8.91 8.30
N ALA A 82 1.54 8.06 8.58
CA ALA A 82 2.35 7.46 7.52
C ALA A 82 1.54 6.51 6.63
N LEU A 83 0.57 5.80 7.21
CA LEU A 83 -0.33 4.91 6.46
C LEU A 83 -1.33 5.69 5.60
N LEU A 84 -1.78 6.86 6.07
CA LEU A 84 -2.64 7.76 5.31
C LEU A 84 -1.91 8.32 4.08
N VAL A 85 -0.70 8.82 4.29
CA VAL A 85 0.18 9.27 3.21
C VAL A 85 0.49 8.11 2.25
N GLY A 86 0.81 6.94 2.78
CA GLY A 86 1.02 5.72 1.99
C GLY A 86 -0.18 5.40 1.09
N SER A 87 -1.40 5.50 1.62
CA SER A 87 -2.63 5.28 0.85
C SER A 87 -2.83 6.30 -0.27
N MET A 88 -2.55 7.58 -0.01
CA MET A 88 -2.65 8.61 -1.04
C MET A 88 -1.66 8.35 -2.18
N PHE A 89 -0.43 7.99 -1.86
CA PHE A 89 0.57 7.62 -2.87
C PHE A 89 0.15 6.40 -3.66
N THR A 90 -0.29 5.32 -3.00
CA THR A 90 -0.71 4.10 -3.70
C THR A 90 -1.95 4.29 -4.55
N LEU A 91 -2.83 5.24 -4.23
CA LEU A 91 -3.94 5.63 -5.10
C LEU A 91 -3.45 6.32 -6.38
N VAL A 92 -2.43 7.18 -6.30
CA VAL A 92 -1.81 7.80 -7.48
C VAL A 92 -1.18 6.74 -8.37
N TYR A 93 -0.42 5.79 -7.80
CA TYR A 93 0.13 4.65 -8.56
C TYR A 93 -0.96 3.79 -9.18
N LEU A 94 -2.06 3.53 -8.44
CA LEU A 94 -3.21 2.77 -8.94
C LEU A 94 -3.88 3.48 -10.12
N GLY A 95 -4.05 4.80 -10.04
CA GLY A 95 -4.59 5.62 -11.13
C GLY A 95 -3.70 5.56 -12.38
N ALA A 96 -2.39 5.76 -12.22
CA ALA A 96 -1.44 5.66 -13.32
C ALA A 96 -1.42 4.26 -13.95
N SER A 97 -1.43 3.21 -13.10
CA SER A 97 -1.51 1.81 -13.56
C SER A 97 -2.81 1.54 -14.31
N GLY A 98 -3.95 2.04 -13.83
CA GLY A 98 -5.24 1.91 -14.49
C GLY A 98 -5.30 2.56 -15.87
N VAL A 99 -4.71 3.76 -16.03
CA VAL A 99 -4.61 4.41 -17.35
C VAL A 99 -3.76 3.58 -18.31
N VAL A 100 -2.62 3.05 -17.85
CA VAL A 100 -1.75 2.20 -18.69
C VAL A 100 -2.44 0.89 -19.06
N LEU A 101 -3.13 0.25 -18.12
CA LEU A 101 -3.92 -0.95 -18.39
C LEU A 101 -5.03 -0.68 -19.42
N PHE A 102 -5.76 0.42 -19.27
CA PHE A 102 -6.83 0.80 -20.19
C PHE A 102 -6.30 1.07 -21.60
N THR A 103 -5.19 1.81 -21.74
CA THR A 103 -4.58 2.05 -23.05
C THR A 103 -4.09 0.75 -23.72
N ARG A 104 -3.57 -0.20 -22.95
CA ARG A 104 -3.12 -1.50 -23.45
C ARG A 104 -4.25 -2.46 -23.79
N ALA A 105 -5.43 -2.31 -23.16
CA ALA A 105 -6.61 -3.13 -23.46
C ALA A 105 -7.10 -2.99 -24.91
N TYR A 106 -6.87 -1.84 -25.56
CA TYR A 106 -7.33 -1.59 -26.94
C TYR A 106 -6.28 -1.87 -28.02
N GLY A 107 -5.00 -2.00 -27.65
CA GLY A 107 -3.90 -1.96 -28.62
C GLY A 107 -2.79 -2.98 -28.41
N SER A 108 -2.92 -3.89 -27.44
CA SER A 108 -1.85 -4.84 -27.10
C SER A 108 -2.29 -6.29 -27.03
N SER A 109 -1.30 -7.19 -27.01
CA SER A 109 -1.49 -8.61 -26.81
C SER A 109 -2.10 -8.91 -25.43
N TRP A 110 -2.84 -10.02 -25.35
CA TRP A 110 -3.44 -10.49 -24.10
C TRP A 110 -2.41 -10.68 -22.97
N ALA A 111 -1.17 -11.04 -23.34
CA ALA A 111 -0.08 -11.21 -22.39
C ALA A 111 0.33 -9.88 -21.72
N GLU A 112 0.46 -8.78 -22.49
CA GLU A 112 0.76 -7.47 -21.92
C GLU A 112 -0.38 -6.99 -21.02
N ILE A 113 -1.64 -7.20 -21.41
CA ILE A 113 -2.81 -6.86 -20.60
C ILE A 113 -2.76 -7.58 -19.25
N ALA A 114 -2.44 -8.87 -19.23
CA ALA A 114 -2.33 -9.65 -17.99
C ALA A 114 -1.20 -9.14 -17.07
N VAL A 115 -0.06 -8.71 -17.64
CA VAL A 115 1.07 -8.15 -16.89
C VAL A 115 0.67 -6.83 -16.19
N TYR A 116 0.02 -5.92 -16.91
CA TYR A 116 -0.44 -4.66 -16.33
C TYR A 116 -1.63 -4.85 -15.38
N LEU A 117 -2.51 -5.82 -15.64
CA LEU A 117 -3.61 -6.17 -14.74
C LEU A 117 -3.08 -6.66 -13.39
N THR A 118 -2.00 -7.43 -13.40
CA THR A 118 -1.35 -7.91 -12.17
C THR A 118 -0.80 -6.74 -11.34
N ASP A 119 -0.14 -5.76 -11.97
CA ASP A 119 0.32 -4.54 -11.27
C ASP A 119 -0.86 -3.77 -10.65
N PHE A 120 -1.95 -3.62 -11.40
CA PHE A 120 -3.17 -2.95 -10.94
C PHE A 120 -3.80 -3.67 -9.73
N VAL A 121 -3.95 -4.99 -9.79
CA VAL A 121 -4.53 -5.80 -8.69
C VAL A 121 -3.66 -5.74 -7.45
N LEU A 122 -2.33 -5.77 -7.58
CA LEU A 122 -1.40 -5.64 -6.45
C LEU A 122 -1.55 -4.27 -5.76
N LEU A 123 -1.61 -3.18 -6.53
CA LEU A 123 -1.85 -1.84 -6.00
C LEU A 123 -3.22 -1.72 -5.32
N LEU A 124 -4.26 -2.33 -5.88
CA LEU A 124 -5.58 -2.36 -5.29
C LEU A 124 -5.56 -3.10 -3.94
N ALA A 125 -4.90 -4.27 -3.89
CA ALA A 125 -4.77 -5.04 -2.68
C ALA A 125 -4.02 -4.26 -1.58
N ILE A 126 -2.92 -3.57 -1.93
CA ILE A 126 -2.18 -2.70 -1.00
C ILE A 126 -3.10 -1.61 -0.43
N ASN A 127 -3.86 -0.93 -1.28
CA ASN A 127 -4.82 0.10 -0.85
C ASN A 127 -5.88 -0.48 0.09
N VAL A 128 -6.45 -1.65 -0.24
CA VAL A 128 -7.44 -2.33 0.63
C VAL A 128 -6.84 -2.62 2.00
N TRP A 129 -5.62 -3.18 2.06
CA TRP A 129 -4.95 -3.43 3.34
C TRP A 129 -4.69 -2.14 4.13
N LEU A 130 -4.23 -1.07 3.46
CA LEU A 130 -4.01 0.24 4.09
C LEU A 130 -5.30 0.81 4.68
N PHE A 131 -6.42 0.77 3.94
CA PHE A 131 -7.72 1.23 4.43
C PHE A 131 -8.22 0.42 5.61
N ILE A 132 -8.06 -0.91 5.58
CA ILE A 132 -8.44 -1.77 6.71
C ILE A 132 -7.59 -1.43 7.95
N LEU A 133 -6.30 -1.18 7.77
CA LEU A 133 -5.37 -0.84 8.86
C LEU A 133 -5.71 0.55 9.45
N LEU A 134 -5.97 1.55 8.60
CA LEU A 134 -6.43 2.88 9.01
C LEU A 134 -7.74 2.82 9.81
N LYS A 135 -8.72 2.02 9.38
CA LYS A 135 -9.99 1.82 10.12
C LYS A 135 -9.81 1.16 11.49
N ARG A 136 -8.69 0.48 11.74
CA ARG A 136 -8.41 -0.23 12.99
C ARG A 136 -7.56 0.58 13.97
N LEU A 137 -6.92 1.65 13.52
CA LEU A 137 -6.11 2.50 14.38
C LEU A 137 -7.00 3.43 15.23
N PRO A 138 -6.62 3.72 16.49
CA PRO A 138 -7.38 4.64 17.33
C PRO A 138 -7.48 6.01 16.65
N SER A 139 -8.70 6.55 16.60
CA SER A 139 -8.96 7.87 16.01
C SER A 139 -8.02 8.91 16.62
N MET A 140 -7.34 9.65 15.74
CA MET A 140 -6.35 10.66 16.09
C MET A 140 -6.95 11.89 16.80
N ASN A 141 -8.29 11.92 16.94
CA ASN A 141 -9.00 12.99 17.63
C ASN A 141 -9.15 12.77 19.15
N ASN A 142 -8.49 11.77 19.73
CA ASN A 142 -8.43 11.63 21.19
C ASN A 142 -7.36 12.57 21.78
N VAL A 143 -7.39 13.85 21.42
CA VAL A 143 -6.91 14.88 22.34
C VAL A 143 -7.92 14.84 23.48
N VAL A 144 -7.64 13.98 24.47
CA VAL A 144 -8.21 14.13 25.80
C VAL A 144 -7.79 15.53 26.20
N LYS A 145 -8.68 16.51 25.99
CA LYS A 145 -8.60 17.80 26.63
C LYS A 145 -8.64 17.49 28.12
N THR A 146 -7.48 17.34 28.73
CA THR A 146 -7.35 17.31 30.18
C THR A 146 -8.05 18.58 30.64
N PRO A 147 -9.16 18.51 31.39
CA PRO A 147 -9.71 19.71 31.97
C PRO A 147 -8.60 20.30 32.83
N ARG A 148 -8.16 21.53 32.50
CA ARG A 148 -7.31 22.32 33.40
C ARG A 148 -8.10 22.46 34.69
N SER A 149 -7.73 21.64 35.67
CA SER A 149 -8.18 21.76 37.04
C SER A 149 -7.25 22.73 37.74
N ARG A 150 -7.85 23.80 38.26
CA ARG A 150 -7.33 24.93 39.05
C ARG A 150 -6.83 26.11 38.24
#